data_AF-A0A7S3S3C6-F1
#
_entry.id   AF-A0A7S3S3C6-F1
#
_cell.length_a   1.000
_cell.length_b   1.000
_cell.length_c   1.000
_cell.angle_alpha   90.00
_cell.angle_beta   90.00
_cell.angle_gamma   90.00
#
_symmetry.space_group_name_H-M   'P 1'
#
loop_
_entity.id
_entity.type
_entity.pdbx_description
1 polymer ?
#
loop_
_entity_poly.entity_id
_entity_poly.type
_entity_poly.pdbx_seq_one_letter_code
_entity_poly.pdbx_strand_id
1 'polypeptide(L)'
;RRGRDMDEVVEVLTSDGGWYETEEDVPLRLASSGRRGGEAARRGRRPRRDVAKDASRRGGGAGWPASMPGRRPGAAEGEDGSAGGLPKLLRLVSGLESKLEARLASLAETLVRRLDGRRRGGGGGDDDGESEEQLEEQSLREYQRASQGLDAALVAGQAPPTELIEARDAALPLLSDADLQAEYERMTAVYLDEATPPRLRGAAEMGLIRLGDLLETPRAQRAAVARRAEAARREAMAASEAAAAESEKARREQQEQREANEQAHARAELHWKKVLAEAAAGAEGASQQARRFAHSTELQLVLMAEEEVGRLSHGRWLAMGTSGLRGEEMRAVLHAVTRSSASGVAVASFVEQLRHKIEALPPSPPPPPPPPPPPQ
;
A
#
# COMPACT_ATOMS: atom_id res chain seq x y z
N ARG A 1 -23.91 -46.49 40.20
CA ARG A 1 -25.11 -45.98 39.48
C ARG A 1 -25.20 -44.48 39.75
N ARG A 2 -25.07 -43.68 38.69
CA ARG A 2 -25.31 -42.22 38.57
C ARG A 2 -24.37 -41.29 39.35
N GLY A 3 -23.21 -41.01 38.75
CA GLY A 3 -22.61 -39.67 38.78
C GLY A 3 -23.24 -38.83 37.66
N ARG A 4 -23.44 -37.55 37.93
CA ARG A 4 -23.84 -36.54 36.94
C ARG A 4 -22.88 -35.38 37.18
N ASP A 5 -21.77 -35.39 36.45
CA ASP A 5 -20.86 -34.25 36.36
C ASP A 5 -21.55 -33.17 35.50
N MET A 6 -21.54 -31.95 36.01
CA MET A 6 -21.88 -30.76 35.25
C MET A 6 -20.58 -30.24 34.64
N ASP A 7 -20.47 -30.33 33.32
CA ASP A 7 -19.52 -29.51 32.57
C ASP A 7 -20.16 -28.14 32.36
N GLU A 8 -19.59 -27.18 33.06
CA GLU A 8 -19.85 -25.75 32.98
C GLU A 8 -19.19 -25.23 31.69
N VAL A 9 -19.99 -25.00 30.64
CA VAL A 9 -19.52 -24.31 29.43
C VAL A 9 -19.66 -22.82 29.68
N VAL A 10 -18.52 -22.17 29.91
CA VAL A 10 -18.40 -20.71 29.95
C VAL A 10 -18.35 -20.22 28.50
N GLU A 11 -19.46 -19.68 27.99
CA GLU A 11 -19.46 -18.90 26.76
C GLU A 11 -18.89 -17.50 27.04
N VAL A 12 -17.80 -17.16 26.34
CA VAL A 12 -17.18 -15.83 26.37
C VAL A 12 -17.79 -15.01 25.23
N LEU A 13 -18.58 -14.00 25.60
CA LEU A 13 -19.10 -12.95 24.72
C LEU A 13 -17.95 -12.12 24.14
N THR A 14 -17.84 -12.09 22.82
CA THR A 14 -17.09 -11.04 22.09
C THR A 14 -18.05 -10.24 21.22
N SER A 15 -17.82 -8.92 21.16
CA SER A 15 -18.68 -7.84 20.63
C SER A 15 -18.97 -7.83 19.13
N ASP A 16 -18.48 -8.82 18.39
CA ASP A 16 -18.46 -8.75 16.92
C ASP A 16 -19.43 -9.81 16.37
N GLY A 17 -20.68 -9.39 16.15
CA GLY A 17 -21.82 -10.21 15.72
C GLY A 17 -21.67 -10.90 14.37
N GLY A 18 -20.78 -11.88 14.27
CA GLY A 18 -20.72 -12.84 13.17
C GLY A 18 -21.41 -14.16 13.55
N TRP A 19 -22.34 -14.61 12.72
CA TRP A 19 -22.87 -15.98 12.80
C TRP A 19 -21.89 -16.94 12.16
N TYR A 20 -21.47 -17.98 12.88
CA TYR A 20 -20.82 -19.15 12.29
C TYR A 20 -21.67 -20.40 12.55
N GLU A 21 -21.83 -21.21 11.50
CA GLU A 21 -22.42 -22.55 11.57
C GLU A 21 -21.55 -23.45 12.45
N THR A 22 -22.18 -24.15 13.39
CA THR A 22 -21.53 -25.22 14.16
C THR A 22 -21.50 -26.51 13.33
N GLU A 23 -20.30 -27.05 13.14
CA GLU A 23 -20.05 -28.40 12.63
C GLU A 23 -20.71 -29.45 13.55
N GLU A 24 -21.57 -30.30 12.99
CA GLU A 24 -21.90 -31.61 13.57
C GLU A 24 -21.26 -32.73 12.73
N ASP A 25 -20.50 -33.58 13.44
CA ASP A 25 -19.87 -34.78 12.93
C ASP A 25 -20.89 -35.90 12.59
N VAL A 26 -20.69 -36.40 11.37
CA VAL A 26 -21.07 -37.64 10.66
C VAL A 26 -21.44 -38.88 11.51
N PRO A 27 -22.15 -39.89 10.95
CA PRO A 27 -21.39 -41.03 10.44
C PRO A 27 -21.92 -41.81 9.20
N LEU A 28 -20.94 -42.22 8.37
CA LEU A 28 -20.72 -43.57 7.77
C LEU A 28 -21.63 -44.09 6.61
N ARG A 29 -21.04 -44.26 5.41
CA ARG A 29 -20.45 -45.54 4.92
C ARG A 29 -19.97 -45.53 3.44
N LEU A 30 -18.73 -46.00 3.28
CA LEU A 30 -18.18 -46.91 2.23
C LEU A 30 -18.24 -46.50 0.74
N ALA A 31 -17.08 -46.27 0.11
CA ALA A 31 -16.28 -47.35 -0.51
C ALA A 31 -15.03 -46.83 -1.29
N SER A 32 -13.87 -47.33 -0.87
CA SER A 32 -12.75 -47.88 -1.66
C SER A 32 -11.88 -47.05 -2.62
N SER A 33 -10.56 -47.28 -2.41
CA SER A 33 -9.40 -47.16 -3.31
C SER A 33 -8.78 -45.75 -3.41
N GLY A 34 -7.47 -45.51 -3.27
CA GLY A 34 -6.30 -46.36 -3.04
C GLY A 34 -5.03 -45.58 -3.46
N ARG A 35 -3.88 -45.90 -2.83
CA ARG A 35 -2.48 -45.41 -3.05
C ARG A 35 -2.13 -44.13 -2.26
N ARG A 36 -1.33 -44.18 -1.18
CA ARG A 36 0.10 -44.54 -0.98
C ARG A 36 1.12 -43.49 -1.44
N GLY A 37 1.91 -43.02 -0.47
CA GLY A 37 3.29 -42.52 -0.59
C GLY A 37 3.38 -40.99 -0.66
N GLY A 38 4.19 -40.27 0.13
CA GLY A 38 5.20 -40.68 1.10
C GLY A 38 5.79 -39.43 1.78
N GLU A 39 5.97 -39.59 3.07
CA GLU A 39 6.91 -38.98 4.02
C GLU A 39 8.15 -38.26 3.43
N ALA A 40 8.45 -37.05 3.94
CA ALA A 40 9.82 -36.65 4.32
C ALA A 40 9.83 -35.32 5.11
N ALA A 41 10.17 -35.45 6.38
CA ALA A 41 10.45 -34.36 7.31
C ALA A 41 11.71 -33.57 6.94
N ARG A 42 11.70 -32.24 7.12
CA ARG A 42 12.92 -31.46 7.39
C ARG A 42 12.69 -30.44 8.50
N ARG A 43 13.51 -30.62 9.54
CA ARG A 43 13.62 -29.85 10.78
C ARG A 43 14.26 -28.48 10.49
N GLY A 44 13.59 -27.39 10.88
CA GLY A 44 14.16 -26.05 10.93
C GLY A 44 14.49 -25.65 12.37
N ARG A 45 15.76 -25.80 12.78
CA ARG A 45 16.29 -25.22 14.03
C ARG A 45 16.58 -23.73 13.82
N ARG A 46 15.97 -22.88 14.65
CA ARG A 46 16.32 -21.44 14.78
C ARG A 46 17.58 -21.29 15.65
N PRO A 47 18.54 -20.41 15.32
CA PRO A 47 19.57 -20.02 16.27
C PRO A 47 19.12 -18.81 17.11
N ARG A 48 19.37 -18.92 18.42
CA ARG A 48 19.30 -17.85 19.41
C ARG A 48 20.43 -16.85 19.17
N ARG A 49 20.14 -15.56 19.33
CA ARG A 49 21.11 -14.46 19.39
C ARG A 49 21.48 -14.24 20.86
N ASP A 50 22.69 -14.63 21.24
CA ASP A 50 23.33 -14.20 22.47
C ASP A 50 24.07 -12.89 22.21
N VAL A 51 23.78 -11.87 23.02
CA VAL A 51 24.51 -10.60 23.07
C VAL A 51 25.20 -10.56 24.43
N ALA A 52 26.53 -10.67 24.43
CA ALA A 52 27.35 -10.39 25.59
C ALA A 52 28.62 -9.62 25.18
N LYS A 53 28.95 -8.68 26.06
CA LYS A 53 30.05 -7.71 26.07
C LYS A 53 31.44 -8.36 26.17
N ASP A 54 32.45 -7.68 25.60
CA ASP A 54 33.67 -7.15 26.27
C ASP A 54 34.77 -6.89 25.22
N ALA A 55 35.28 -5.67 25.06
CA ALA A 55 36.35 -5.00 25.82
C ALA A 55 37.77 -5.22 25.25
N SER A 56 38.36 -4.10 24.78
CA SER A 56 39.75 -3.66 24.97
C SER A 56 40.95 -4.51 24.53
N ARG A 57 41.73 -3.99 23.57
CA ARG A 57 43.21 -3.72 23.63
C ARG A 57 43.75 -3.45 22.20
N ARG A 58 44.25 -2.24 21.89
CA ARG A 58 45.63 -1.68 22.05
C ARG A 58 46.59 -1.99 20.88
N GLY A 59 47.21 -0.91 20.37
CA GLY A 59 48.51 -0.84 19.66
C GLY A 59 48.36 -0.78 18.13
N GLY A 60 48.99 0.10 17.36
CA GLY A 60 50.05 1.08 17.61
C GLY A 60 50.86 1.27 16.31
N GLY A 61 51.41 2.47 16.07
CA GLY A 61 52.45 2.76 15.07
C GLY A 61 51.94 3.31 13.72
N ALA A 62 52.08 4.62 13.45
CA ALA A 62 53.25 5.27 12.83
C ALA A 62 53.32 5.01 11.31
N GLY A 63 53.49 5.99 10.42
CA GLY A 63 53.66 7.43 10.48
C GLY A 63 53.98 7.90 9.05
N TRP A 64 53.61 9.12 8.65
CA TRP A 64 54.12 9.74 7.42
C TRP A 64 54.32 11.25 7.63
N PRO A 65 55.32 11.86 6.97
CA PRO A 65 55.99 13.04 7.46
C PRO A 65 55.52 14.35 6.82
N ALA A 66 55.99 15.42 7.46
CA ALA A 66 55.86 16.82 7.14
C ALA A 66 56.36 17.23 5.75
N SER A 67 55.78 18.30 5.21
CA SER A 67 56.54 19.44 4.65
C SER A 67 55.66 20.70 4.54
N MET A 68 55.93 21.64 5.44
CA MET A 68 55.79 23.10 5.32
C MET A 68 56.75 23.63 4.23
N PRO A 69 56.61 24.85 3.65
CA PRO A 69 56.54 26.14 4.34
C PRO A 69 55.55 27.14 3.69
N GLY A 70 55.18 28.31 4.21
CA GLY A 70 55.66 29.14 5.30
C GLY A 70 55.41 30.60 4.89
N ARG A 71 54.88 31.43 5.79
CA ARG A 71 55.14 32.89 5.87
C ARG A 71 54.39 33.53 7.05
N ARG A 72 55.18 33.95 8.04
CA ARG A 72 54.95 35.09 8.96
C ARG A 72 55.25 36.41 8.19
N PRO A 73 54.86 37.63 8.61
CA PRO A 73 54.90 38.21 9.98
C PRO A 73 53.61 39.00 10.36
N GLY A 74 53.40 39.60 11.53
CA GLY A 74 54.28 39.98 12.62
C GLY A 74 53.47 40.35 13.87
N ALA A 75 54.21 40.74 14.92
CA ALA A 75 53.80 40.85 16.31
C ALA A 75 52.97 42.10 16.64
N ALA A 76 52.12 41.98 17.67
CA ALA A 76 51.94 42.99 18.73
C ALA A 76 51.24 42.34 19.93
N GLU A 77 51.78 42.64 21.11
CA GLU A 77 51.38 42.19 22.43
C GLU A 77 50.04 42.81 22.87
N GLY A 78 49.39 42.22 23.88
CA GLY A 78 48.26 42.83 24.58
C GLY A 78 47.36 41.79 25.24
N GLU A 79 47.71 41.41 26.46
CA GLU A 79 46.82 40.76 27.42
C GLU A 79 45.58 41.64 27.66
N ASP A 80 44.38 41.05 27.67
CA ASP A 80 43.29 41.42 28.59
C ASP A 80 42.09 40.46 28.50
N GLY A 81 41.85 39.76 29.60
CA GLY A 81 40.57 39.82 30.29
C GLY A 81 39.30 39.34 29.57
N SER A 82 39.11 38.02 29.58
CA SER A 82 37.84 37.32 29.85
C SER A 82 36.66 38.17 30.39
N ALA A 83 35.74 38.64 29.53
CA ALA A 83 34.37 39.03 29.93
C ALA A 83 33.32 39.23 28.80
N GLY A 84 33.54 38.74 27.55
CA GLY A 84 32.72 39.16 26.40
C GLY A 84 31.75 38.15 25.75
N GLY A 85 31.73 36.88 26.17
CA GLY A 85 31.04 35.80 25.42
C GLY A 85 29.53 35.64 25.69
N LEU A 86 29.11 35.86 26.93
CA LEU A 86 27.74 35.61 27.39
C LEU A 86 26.68 36.56 26.79
N PRO A 87 26.94 37.88 26.60
CA PRO A 87 25.95 38.79 26.02
C PRO A 87 25.62 38.47 24.55
N LYS A 88 26.57 37.88 23.82
CA LYS A 88 26.41 37.54 22.40
C LYS A 88 25.57 36.28 22.21
N LEU A 89 25.73 35.30 23.10
CA LEU A 89 24.89 34.09 23.14
C LEU A 89 23.45 34.41 23.55
N LEU A 90 23.25 35.29 24.55
CA LEU A 90 21.90 35.72 24.96
C LEU A 90 21.15 36.44 23.82
N ARG A 91 21.82 37.31 23.04
CA ARG A 91 21.20 37.94 21.85
C ARG A 91 20.83 36.93 20.76
N LEU A 92 21.62 35.88 20.58
CA LEU A 92 21.30 34.83 19.60
C LEU A 92 20.11 33.97 20.04
N VAL A 93 20.00 33.66 21.35
CA VAL A 93 18.87 32.92 21.90
C VAL A 93 17.58 33.74 21.82
N SER A 94 17.59 35.00 22.26
CA SER A 94 16.40 35.87 22.14
C SER A 94 15.98 36.09 20.68
N GLY A 95 16.94 36.16 19.75
CA GLY A 95 16.64 36.26 18.32
C GLY A 95 16.05 34.99 17.71
N LEU A 96 16.28 33.82 18.32
CA LEU A 96 15.66 32.54 17.91
C LEU A 96 14.25 32.40 18.49
N GLU A 97 14.04 32.84 19.74
CA GLU A 97 12.72 32.86 20.39
C GLU A 97 11.74 33.74 19.60
N SER A 98 12.12 34.98 19.25
CA SER A 98 11.25 35.87 18.46
C SER A 98 10.93 35.31 17.06
N LYS A 99 11.85 34.54 16.45
CA LYS A 99 11.60 33.88 15.15
C LYS A 99 10.66 32.68 15.28
N LEU A 100 10.71 31.96 16.40
CA LEU A 100 9.81 30.86 16.71
C LEU A 100 8.39 31.36 16.97
N GLU A 101 8.25 32.44 17.76
CA GLU A 101 6.96 33.07 18.02
C GLU A 101 6.32 33.61 16.72
N ALA A 102 7.09 34.28 15.86
CA ALA A 102 6.59 34.76 14.57
C ALA A 102 6.14 33.61 13.65
N ARG A 103 6.86 32.47 13.64
CA ARG A 103 6.46 31.28 12.87
C ARG A 103 5.21 30.62 13.43
N LEU A 104 5.07 30.55 14.75
CA LEU A 104 3.88 30.01 15.40
C LEU A 104 2.65 30.89 15.15
N ALA A 105 2.79 32.21 15.23
CA ALA A 105 1.72 33.15 14.91
C ALA A 105 1.29 33.03 13.43
N SER A 106 2.24 32.94 12.50
CA SER A 106 1.95 32.73 11.07
C SER A 106 1.23 31.40 10.81
N LEU A 107 1.64 30.31 11.46
CA LEU A 107 0.96 29.02 11.35
C LEU A 107 -0.46 29.05 11.93
N ALA A 108 -0.65 29.70 13.08
CA ALA A 108 -1.96 29.88 13.69
C ALA A 108 -2.90 30.68 12.77
N GLU A 109 -2.43 31.78 12.17
CA GLU A 109 -3.22 32.58 11.22
C GLU A 109 -3.56 31.77 9.95
N THR A 110 -2.63 30.93 9.47
CA THR A 110 -2.86 30.06 8.31
C THR A 110 -3.90 28.98 8.60
N LEU A 111 -3.89 28.42 9.82
CA LEU A 111 -4.88 27.43 10.27
C LEU A 111 -6.27 28.07 10.47
N VAL A 112 -6.34 29.26 11.06
CA VAL A 112 -7.60 30.02 11.18
C VAL A 112 -8.15 30.36 9.80
N ARG A 113 -7.33 30.85 8.86
CA ARG A 113 -7.76 31.07 7.46
C ARG A 113 -8.22 29.79 6.76
N ARG A 114 -7.61 28.63 7.02
CA ARG A 114 -8.09 27.34 6.48
C ARG A 114 -9.42 26.90 7.09
N LEU A 115 -9.61 27.13 8.38
CA LEU A 115 -10.87 26.80 9.07
C LEU A 115 -12.00 27.74 8.64
N ASP A 116 -11.73 29.04 8.50
CA ASP A 116 -12.70 30.03 8.02
C ASP A 116 -12.97 29.90 6.51
N GLY A 117 -11.95 29.55 5.72
CA GLY A 117 -12.09 29.22 4.30
C GLY A 117 -12.98 28.00 4.05
N ARG A 118 -12.93 26.99 4.94
CA ARG A 118 -13.90 25.87 4.94
C ARG A 118 -15.31 26.30 5.34
N ARG A 119 -15.46 27.35 6.13
CA ARG A 119 -16.76 27.83 6.61
C ARG A 119 -17.49 28.76 5.65
N ARG A 120 -16.77 29.46 4.77
CA ARG A 120 -17.34 30.39 3.77
C ARG A 120 -17.46 29.81 2.35
N GLY A 121 -17.02 28.58 2.13
CA GLY A 121 -17.05 27.90 0.83
C GLY A 121 -18.28 27.03 0.55
N GLY A 122 -19.34 27.07 1.36
CA GLY A 122 -20.67 26.62 0.96
C GLY A 122 -21.37 27.80 0.30
N GLY A 123 -21.27 27.99 -1.00
CA GLY A 123 -21.85 27.05 -1.94
C GLY A 123 -23.37 27.19 -1.89
N GLY A 124 -23.86 28.42 -2.12
CA GLY A 124 -25.25 28.64 -2.52
C GLY A 124 -25.44 28.14 -3.95
N GLY A 125 -25.31 26.83 -4.12
CA GLY A 125 -25.91 26.14 -5.24
C GLY A 125 -27.38 25.98 -4.92
N ASP A 126 -28.21 26.11 -5.94
CA ASP A 126 -29.61 25.70 -5.92
C ASP A 126 -29.66 24.22 -5.52
N ASP A 127 -29.71 23.99 -4.20
CA ASP A 127 -29.92 22.70 -3.59
C ASP A 127 -31.39 22.40 -3.85
N ASP A 128 -31.64 21.64 -4.92
CA ASP A 128 -32.77 20.71 -5.02
C ASP A 128 -32.64 19.64 -3.91
N GLY A 129 -32.34 20.09 -2.69
CA GLY A 129 -32.17 19.29 -1.51
C GLY A 129 -33.54 18.75 -1.18
N GLU A 130 -33.67 17.44 -1.32
CA GLU A 130 -34.83 16.69 -0.87
C GLU A 130 -35.23 17.24 0.50
N SER A 131 -36.49 17.66 0.62
CA SER A 131 -36.95 18.25 1.88
C SER A 131 -36.76 17.22 2.99
N GLU A 132 -36.54 17.68 4.22
CA GLU A 132 -36.37 16.78 5.37
C GLU A 132 -37.52 15.75 5.47
N GLU A 133 -38.72 16.16 5.08
CA GLU A 133 -39.92 15.34 4.95
C GLU A 133 -39.81 14.25 3.85
N GLN A 134 -39.22 14.56 2.69
CA GLN A 134 -38.97 13.58 1.63
C GLN A 134 -37.94 12.54 2.06
N LEU A 135 -36.87 12.98 2.73
CA LEU A 135 -35.84 12.09 3.28
C LEU A 135 -36.42 11.16 4.36
N GLU A 136 -37.33 11.67 5.18
CA GLU A 136 -38.08 10.87 6.17
C GLU A 136 -38.94 9.80 5.51
N GLU A 137 -39.76 10.21 4.55
CA GLU A 137 -40.66 9.29 3.86
C GLU A 137 -39.87 8.21 3.11
N GLN A 138 -38.75 8.60 2.48
CA GLN A 138 -37.86 7.65 1.84
C GLN A 138 -37.23 6.68 2.85
N SER A 139 -36.68 7.19 3.95
CA SER A 139 -36.07 6.35 5.00
C SER A 139 -37.08 5.35 5.58
N LEU A 140 -38.32 5.79 5.81
CA LEU A 140 -39.39 4.93 6.28
C LEU A 140 -39.73 3.83 5.25
N ARG A 141 -39.84 4.17 3.97
CA ARG A 141 -40.12 3.19 2.90
C ARG A 141 -38.99 2.17 2.76
N GLU A 142 -37.74 2.62 2.80
CA GLU A 142 -36.56 1.75 2.75
C GLU A 142 -36.52 0.81 3.96
N TYR A 143 -36.75 1.35 5.15
CA TYR A 143 -36.85 0.59 6.38
C TYR A 143 -37.93 -0.48 6.31
N GLN A 144 -39.16 -0.10 5.93
CA GLN A 144 -40.30 -1.02 5.86
C GLN A 144 -40.06 -2.15 4.85
N ARG A 145 -39.54 -1.82 3.66
CA ARG A 145 -39.20 -2.81 2.65
C ARG A 145 -38.15 -3.81 3.16
N ALA A 146 -37.09 -3.30 3.79
CA ALA A 146 -36.04 -4.15 4.33
C ALA A 146 -36.53 -5.03 5.48
N SER A 147 -37.29 -4.45 6.42
CA SER A 147 -37.88 -5.13 7.57
C SER A 147 -38.83 -6.25 7.15
N GLN A 148 -39.73 -5.99 6.20
CA GLN A 148 -40.64 -7.01 5.65
C GLN A 148 -39.90 -8.16 4.97
N GLY A 149 -38.84 -7.86 4.22
CA GLY A 149 -38.00 -8.87 3.58
C GLY A 149 -37.27 -9.76 4.59
N LEU A 150 -36.77 -9.17 5.69
CA LEU A 150 -36.14 -9.90 6.78
C LEU A 150 -37.14 -10.80 7.51
N ASP A 151 -38.30 -10.26 7.87
CA ASP A 151 -39.35 -11.01 8.55
C ASP A 151 -39.80 -12.20 7.69
N ALA A 152 -39.99 -12.00 6.38
CA ALA A 152 -40.33 -13.07 5.45
C ALA A 152 -39.26 -14.17 5.38
N ALA A 153 -37.98 -13.81 5.30
CA ALA A 153 -36.88 -14.77 5.29
C ALA A 153 -36.82 -15.59 6.59
N LEU A 154 -36.99 -14.92 7.74
CA LEU A 154 -36.96 -15.55 9.06
C LEU A 154 -38.15 -16.50 9.27
N VAL A 155 -39.36 -16.10 8.85
CA VAL A 155 -40.56 -16.95 8.89
C VAL A 155 -40.39 -18.17 7.97
N ALA A 156 -39.78 -18.00 6.80
CA ALA A 156 -39.47 -19.10 5.88
C ALA A 156 -38.34 -20.02 6.37
N GLY A 157 -37.70 -19.72 7.51
CA GLY A 157 -36.56 -20.48 8.01
C GLY A 157 -35.29 -20.31 7.19
N GLN A 158 -35.20 -19.24 6.39
CA GLN A 158 -34.03 -18.90 5.59
C GLN A 158 -33.10 -17.94 6.35
N ALA A 159 -31.83 -17.92 5.95
CA ALA A 159 -30.91 -16.90 6.42
C ALA A 159 -31.27 -15.55 5.75
N PRO A 160 -31.40 -14.45 6.51
CA PRO A 160 -31.69 -13.14 5.95
C PRO A 160 -30.52 -12.67 5.04
N PRO A 161 -30.81 -12.15 3.83
CA PRO A 161 -29.79 -11.52 2.98
C PRO A 161 -29.11 -10.35 3.68
N THR A 162 -27.78 -10.28 3.56
CA THR A 162 -26.95 -9.22 4.18
C THR A 162 -27.41 -7.82 3.73
N GLU A 163 -27.81 -7.66 2.47
CA GLU A 163 -28.23 -6.37 1.92
C GLU A 163 -29.49 -5.84 2.61
N LEU A 164 -30.41 -6.72 3.02
CA LEU A 164 -31.61 -6.32 3.74
C LEU A 164 -31.31 -5.91 5.18
N ILE A 165 -30.35 -6.58 5.83
CA ILE A 165 -29.90 -6.20 7.18
C ILE A 165 -29.26 -4.82 7.11
N GLU A 166 -28.33 -4.60 6.18
CA GLU A 166 -27.64 -3.33 6.01
C GLU A 166 -28.60 -2.19 5.66
N ALA A 167 -29.56 -2.42 4.76
CA ALA A 167 -30.56 -1.42 4.39
C ALA A 167 -31.46 -1.03 5.57
N ARG A 168 -31.97 -2.01 6.33
CA ARG A 168 -32.76 -1.76 7.55
C ARG A 168 -31.95 -0.94 8.54
N ASP A 169 -30.72 -1.37 8.79
CA ASP A 169 -29.84 -0.81 9.81
C ASP A 169 -29.35 0.60 9.47
N ALA A 170 -29.21 0.92 8.18
CA ALA A 170 -28.87 2.25 7.69
C ALA A 170 -30.04 3.23 7.77
N ALA A 171 -31.27 2.77 7.50
CA ALA A 171 -32.47 3.60 7.56
C ALA A 171 -32.95 3.86 9.01
N LEU A 172 -32.74 2.91 9.91
CA LEU A 172 -33.27 2.95 11.29
C LEU A 172 -32.91 4.23 12.08
N PRO A 173 -31.68 4.78 12.04
CA PRO A 173 -31.33 6.01 12.75
C PRO A 173 -31.95 7.28 12.16
N LEU A 174 -32.51 7.21 10.94
CA LEU A 174 -33.08 8.35 10.21
C LEU A 174 -34.59 8.50 10.44
N LEU A 175 -35.25 7.44 10.93
CA LEU A 175 -36.67 7.43 11.23
C LEU A 175 -37.06 8.55 12.21
N SER A 176 -38.29 9.03 12.07
CA SER A 176 -38.91 9.94 13.04
C SER A 176 -39.00 9.26 14.41
N ASP A 177 -39.07 10.05 15.48
CA ASP A 177 -39.21 9.48 16.84
C ASP A 177 -40.54 8.72 16.99
N ALA A 178 -41.59 9.14 16.28
CA ALA A 178 -42.89 8.46 16.26
C ALA A 178 -42.78 7.08 15.57
N ASP A 179 -42.09 6.99 14.43
CA ASP A 179 -41.90 5.72 13.72
C ASP A 179 -40.99 4.78 14.50
N LEU A 180 -39.95 5.30 15.15
CA LEU A 180 -39.05 4.52 15.99
C LEU A 180 -39.80 3.94 17.21
N GLN A 181 -40.68 4.74 17.82
CA GLN A 181 -41.54 4.30 18.92
C GLN A 181 -42.55 3.23 18.46
N ALA A 182 -43.20 3.43 17.31
CA ALA A 182 -44.11 2.44 16.74
C ALA A 182 -43.40 1.10 16.44
N GLU A 183 -42.15 1.18 15.96
CA GLU A 183 -41.34 0.00 15.69
C GLU A 183 -40.91 -0.72 16.98
N TYR A 184 -40.58 0.02 18.04
CA TYR A 184 -40.32 -0.55 19.35
C TYR A 184 -41.53 -1.31 19.91
N GLU A 185 -42.73 -0.74 19.79
CA GLU A 185 -43.98 -1.39 20.19
C GLU A 185 -44.27 -2.64 19.37
N ARG A 186 -44.06 -2.58 18.04
CA ARG A 186 -44.19 -3.73 17.14
C ARG A 186 -43.25 -4.87 17.53
N MET A 187 -41.95 -4.58 17.70
CA MET A 187 -40.95 -5.59 18.08
C MET A 187 -41.22 -6.16 19.46
N THR A 188 -41.72 -5.36 20.40
CA THR A 188 -42.13 -5.83 21.73
C THR A 188 -43.28 -6.83 21.62
N ALA A 189 -44.29 -6.55 20.80
CA ALA A 189 -45.40 -7.48 20.58
C ALA A 189 -44.92 -8.80 19.95
N VAL A 190 -44.03 -8.73 18.95
CA VAL A 190 -43.44 -9.93 18.31
C VAL A 190 -42.63 -10.75 19.31
N TYR A 191 -41.84 -10.09 20.17
CA TYR A 191 -41.01 -10.74 21.17
C TYR A 191 -41.84 -11.45 22.26
N LEU A 192 -42.92 -10.81 22.72
CA LEU A 192 -43.78 -11.33 23.80
C LEU A 192 -44.79 -12.38 23.32
N ASP A 193 -45.09 -12.45 22.02
CA ASP A 193 -46.00 -13.46 21.49
C ASP A 193 -45.34 -14.85 21.42
N GLU A 194 -45.86 -15.77 22.24
CA GLU A 194 -45.41 -17.16 22.30
C GLU A 194 -45.65 -17.94 21.01
N ALA A 195 -46.56 -17.48 20.14
CA ALA A 195 -46.82 -18.08 18.84
C ALA A 195 -45.77 -17.66 17.77
N THR A 196 -44.99 -16.60 18.01
CA THR A 196 -43.96 -16.13 17.07
C THR A 196 -42.85 -17.18 16.88
N PRO A 197 -42.41 -17.47 15.65
CA PRO A 197 -41.29 -18.39 15.40
C PRO A 197 -40.02 -18.00 16.16
N PRO A 198 -39.25 -18.97 16.72
CA PRO A 198 -38.07 -18.67 17.55
C PRO A 198 -37.04 -17.75 16.90
N ARG A 199 -36.79 -17.91 15.59
CA ARG A 199 -35.83 -17.06 14.85
C ARG A 199 -36.28 -15.61 14.75
N LEU A 200 -37.57 -15.39 14.51
CA LEU A 200 -38.15 -14.06 14.44
C LEU A 200 -38.18 -13.41 15.83
N ARG A 201 -38.45 -14.20 16.87
CA ARG A 201 -38.36 -13.75 18.27
C ARG A 201 -36.96 -13.32 18.67
N GLY A 202 -35.94 -14.09 18.32
CA GLY A 202 -34.53 -13.73 18.55
C GLY A 202 -34.10 -12.48 17.76
N ALA A 203 -34.60 -12.31 16.53
CA ALA A 203 -34.37 -11.08 15.77
C ALA A 203 -35.06 -9.86 16.41
N ALA A 204 -36.26 -10.02 16.95
CA ALA A 204 -36.98 -8.97 17.68
C ALA A 204 -36.24 -8.58 18.97
N GLU A 205 -35.70 -9.55 19.72
CA GLU A 205 -34.87 -9.29 20.91
C GLU A 205 -33.65 -8.41 20.57
N MET A 206 -32.88 -8.78 19.56
CA MET A 206 -31.74 -7.98 19.10
C MET A 206 -32.16 -6.59 18.58
N GLY A 207 -33.33 -6.52 17.92
CA GLY A 207 -33.92 -5.27 17.47
C GLY A 207 -34.27 -4.34 18.63
N LEU A 208 -34.89 -4.87 19.70
CA LEU A 208 -35.29 -4.10 20.88
C LEU A 208 -34.11 -3.48 21.61
N ILE A 209 -32.99 -4.20 21.73
CA ILE A 209 -31.75 -3.67 22.33
C ILE A 209 -31.31 -2.40 21.56
N ARG A 210 -31.24 -2.50 20.24
CA ARG A 210 -30.82 -1.38 19.39
C ARG A 210 -31.82 -0.23 19.37
N LEU A 211 -33.13 -0.53 19.35
CA LEU A 211 -34.17 0.49 19.40
C LEU A 211 -34.14 1.26 20.72
N GLY A 212 -33.84 0.57 21.84
CA GLY A 212 -33.62 1.21 23.14
C GLY A 212 -32.54 2.28 23.08
N ASP A 213 -31.35 1.93 22.56
CA ASP A 213 -30.23 2.87 22.41
C ASP A 213 -30.60 4.09 21.53
N LEU A 214 -31.37 3.85 20.47
CA LEU A 214 -31.78 4.91 19.54
C LEU A 214 -32.88 5.80 20.13
N LEU A 215 -33.81 5.29 20.93
CA LEU A 215 -34.85 6.07 21.59
C LEU A 215 -34.26 7.02 22.66
N GLU A 216 -33.16 6.61 23.30
CA GLU A 216 -32.44 7.46 24.26
C GLU A 216 -31.66 8.60 23.58
N THR A 217 -31.34 8.46 22.28
CA THR A 217 -30.53 9.42 21.54
C THR A 217 -31.40 10.38 20.72
N PRO A 218 -31.24 11.73 20.87
CA PRO A 218 -31.99 12.68 20.07
C PRO A 218 -31.80 12.47 18.57
N ARG A 219 -32.90 12.54 17.81
CA ARG A 219 -32.91 12.27 16.36
C ARG A 219 -31.84 13.01 15.57
N ALA A 220 -31.68 14.32 15.83
CA ALA A 220 -30.67 15.13 15.16
C ALA A 220 -29.24 14.57 15.34
N GLN A 221 -28.94 14.02 16.51
CA GLN A 221 -27.65 13.39 16.79
C GLN A 221 -27.52 12.04 16.06
N ARG A 222 -28.57 11.20 16.07
CA ARG A 222 -28.61 9.92 15.35
C ARG A 222 -28.38 10.13 13.85
N ALA A 223 -29.15 11.02 13.24
CA ALA A 223 -29.06 11.35 11.82
C ALA A 223 -27.70 11.94 11.44
N ALA A 224 -27.13 12.82 12.29
CA ALA A 224 -25.80 13.37 12.04
C ALA A 224 -24.70 12.30 12.06
N VAL A 225 -24.78 11.32 12.97
CA VAL A 225 -23.83 10.20 13.02
C VAL A 225 -23.99 9.29 11.80
N ALA A 226 -25.22 8.94 11.42
CA ALA A 226 -25.51 8.11 10.26
C ALA A 226 -24.98 8.74 8.96
N ARG A 227 -25.28 10.02 8.72
CA ARG A 227 -24.79 10.76 7.54
C ARG A 227 -23.27 10.86 7.50
N ARG A 228 -22.61 11.05 8.65
CA ARG A 228 -21.13 11.05 8.74
C ARG A 228 -20.55 9.67 8.43
N ALA A 229 -21.16 8.60 8.93
CA ALA A 229 -20.71 7.25 8.65
C ALA A 229 -20.85 6.91 7.16
N GLU A 230 -21.96 7.31 6.53
CA GLU A 230 -22.16 7.12 5.09
C GLU A 230 -21.17 7.93 4.25
N ALA A 231 -20.97 9.21 4.57
CA ALA A 231 -19.96 10.03 3.92
C ALA A 231 -18.56 9.41 4.04
N ALA A 232 -18.17 8.94 5.22
CA ALA A 232 -16.89 8.28 5.44
C ALA A 232 -16.75 6.97 4.64
N ARG A 233 -17.83 6.17 4.52
CA ARG A 233 -17.84 4.96 3.66
C ARG A 233 -17.66 5.32 2.19
N ARG A 234 -18.38 6.33 1.69
CA ARG A 234 -18.25 6.80 0.31
C ARG A 234 -16.83 7.33 0.04
N GLU A 235 -16.26 8.11 0.95
CA GLU A 235 -14.88 8.59 0.85
C GLU A 235 -13.87 7.43 0.86
N ALA A 236 -14.05 6.42 1.71
CA ALA A 236 -13.18 5.25 1.75
C ALA A 236 -13.25 4.41 0.47
N MET A 237 -14.44 4.20 -0.09
CA MET A 237 -14.61 3.50 -1.37
C MET A 237 -13.96 4.27 -2.51
N ALA A 238 -14.20 5.59 -2.62
CA ALA A 238 -13.58 6.42 -3.63
C ALA A 238 -12.04 6.43 -3.52
N ALA A 239 -11.50 6.46 -2.30
CA ALA A 239 -10.07 6.36 -2.06
C ALA A 239 -9.49 4.99 -2.47
N SER A 240 -10.22 3.90 -2.19
CA SER A 240 -9.83 2.55 -2.59
C SER A 240 -9.85 2.38 -4.11
N GLU A 241 -10.86 2.91 -4.78
CA GLU A 241 -10.98 2.89 -6.24
C GLU A 241 -9.85 3.70 -6.90
N ALA A 242 -9.56 4.90 -6.38
CA ALA A 242 -8.46 5.71 -6.85
C ALA A 242 -7.11 4.99 -6.69
N ALA A 243 -6.86 4.39 -5.52
CA ALA A 243 -5.64 3.61 -5.27
C ALA A 243 -5.53 2.39 -6.20
N ALA A 244 -6.64 1.70 -6.45
CA ALA A 244 -6.69 0.58 -7.39
C ALA A 244 -6.35 1.03 -8.82
N ALA A 245 -6.95 2.14 -9.28
CA ALA A 245 -6.69 2.71 -10.60
C ALA A 245 -5.23 3.16 -10.76
N GLU A 246 -4.64 3.80 -9.75
CA GLU A 246 -3.23 4.17 -9.73
C GLU A 246 -2.32 2.95 -9.80
N SER A 247 -2.63 1.90 -9.03
CA SER A 247 -1.87 0.65 -9.04
C SER A 247 -1.92 -0.06 -10.39
N GLU A 248 -3.08 -0.04 -11.06
CA GLU A 248 -3.25 -0.64 -12.38
C GLU A 248 -2.47 0.14 -13.44
N LYS A 249 -2.54 1.48 -13.40
CA LYS A 249 -1.77 2.34 -14.28
C LYS A 249 -0.26 2.10 -14.14
N ALA A 250 0.24 2.06 -12.90
CA ALA A 250 1.65 1.78 -12.64
C ALA A 250 2.07 0.38 -13.15
N ARG A 251 1.19 -0.62 -13.02
CA ARG A 251 1.45 -1.97 -13.55
C ARG A 251 1.53 -1.99 -15.08
N ARG A 252 0.63 -1.26 -15.76
CA ARG A 252 0.64 -1.12 -17.22
C ARG A 252 1.91 -0.44 -17.71
N GLU A 253 2.28 0.69 -17.12
CA GLU A 253 3.52 1.41 -17.44
C GLU A 253 4.76 0.53 -17.24
N GLN A 254 4.81 -0.24 -16.14
CA GLN A 254 5.90 -1.17 -15.89
C GLN A 254 5.96 -2.30 -16.92
N GLN A 255 4.81 -2.82 -17.34
CA GLN A 255 4.74 -3.84 -18.37
C GLN A 255 5.23 -3.32 -19.73
N GLU A 256 4.75 -2.14 -20.16
CA GLU A 256 5.19 -1.49 -21.39
C GLU A 256 6.71 -1.24 -21.39
N GLN A 257 7.28 -0.81 -20.27
CA GLN A 257 8.73 -0.66 -20.13
C GLN A 257 9.46 -2.00 -20.27
N ARG A 258 8.94 -3.08 -19.68
CA ARG A 258 9.54 -4.42 -19.78
C ARG A 258 9.54 -4.91 -21.24
N GLU A 259 8.42 -4.77 -21.93
CA GLU A 259 8.28 -5.14 -23.34
C GLU A 259 9.22 -4.32 -24.24
N ALA A 260 9.30 -3.00 -24.00
CA ALA A 260 10.23 -2.14 -24.74
C ALA A 260 11.71 -2.52 -24.49
N ASN A 261 12.05 -2.91 -23.26
CA ASN A 261 13.41 -3.34 -22.91
C ASN A 261 13.75 -4.70 -23.55
N GLU A 262 12.80 -5.62 -23.59
CA GLU A 262 12.94 -6.91 -24.27
C GLU A 262 13.14 -6.74 -25.78
N GLN A 263 12.33 -5.91 -26.43
CA GLN A 263 12.49 -5.61 -27.86
C GLN A 263 13.85 -4.95 -28.15
N ALA A 264 14.28 -4.01 -27.31
CA ALA A 264 15.59 -3.37 -27.44
C ALA A 264 16.72 -4.40 -27.27
N HIS A 265 16.58 -5.34 -26.33
CA HIS A 265 17.53 -6.45 -26.16
C HIS A 265 17.64 -7.30 -27.41
N ALA A 266 16.52 -7.78 -27.96
CA ALA A 266 16.51 -8.60 -29.17
C ALA A 266 17.16 -7.90 -30.37
N ARG A 267 16.88 -6.60 -30.57
CA ARG A 267 17.51 -5.80 -31.64
C ARG A 267 19.01 -5.62 -31.41
N ALA A 268 19.41 -5.30 -30.18
CA ALA A 268 20.82 -5.10 -29.83
C ALA A 268 21.63 -6.41 -29.97
N GLU A 269 21.06 -7.54 -29.55
CA GLU A 269 21.68 -8.86 -29.65
C GLU A 269 21.98 -9.22 -31.12
N LEU A 270 20.99 -9.09 -32.01
CA LEU A 270 21.16 -9.32 -33.44
C LEU A 270 22.19 -8.37 -34.06
N HIS A 271 22.12 -7.09 -33.71
CA HIS A 271 23.07 -6.07 -34.19
C HIS A 271 24.51 -6.42 -33.82
N TRP A 272 24.77 -6.74 -32.54
CA TRP A 272 26.12 -7.03 -32.07
C TRP A 272 26.67 -8.34 -32.63
N LYS A 273 25.84 -9.39 -32.76
CA LYS A 273 26.23 -10.63 -33.45
C LYS A 273 26.64 -10.36 -34.90
N LYS A 274 25.88 -9.53 -35.63
CA LYS A 274 26.20 -9.13 -37.00
C LYS A 274 27.51 -8.34 -37.09
N VAL A 275 27.69 -7.33 -36.23
CA VAL A 275 28.92 -6.51 -36.18
C VAL A 275 30.16 -7.37 -35.91
N LEU A 276 30.07 -8.33 -34.98
CA LEU A 276 31.19 -9.22 -34.67
C LEU A 276 31.51 -10.17 -35.84
N ALA A 277 30.49 -10.67 -36.55
CA ALA A 277 30.69 -11.50 -37.74
C ALA A 277 31.32 -10.72 -38.91
N GLU A 278 30.86 -9.49 -39.18
CA GLU A 278 31.41 -8.63 -40.23
C GLU A 278 32.85 -8.18 -39.92
N ALA A 279 33.15 -7.90 -38.66
CA ALA A 279 34.52 -7.60 -38.22
C ALA A 279 35.45 -8.79 -38.41
N ALA A 280 34.99 -10.02 -38.12
CA ALA A 280 35.74 -11.24 -38.38
C ALA A 280 35.98 -11.48 -39.88
N ALA A 281 35.06 -11.00 -40.74
CA ALA A 281 35.21 -11.02 -42.19
C ALA A 281 36.09 -9.88 -42.76
N GLY A 282 36.62 -9.00 -41.91
CA GLY A 282 37.55 -7.93 -42.31
C GLY A 282 36.91 -6.61 -42.75
N ALA A 283 35.63 -6.38 -42.47
CA ALA A 283 34.99 -5.09 -42.76
C ALA A 283 35.53 -3.97 -41.82
N GLU A 284 36.13 -2.92 -42.40
CA GLU A 284 36.77 -1.84 -41.62
C GLU A 284 35.80 -1.09 -40.69
N GLY A 285 34.57 -0.80 -41.14
CA GLY A 285 33.56 -0.12 -40.33
C GLY A 285 33.04 -0.96 -39.15
N ALA A 286 32.91 -2.27 -39.35
CA ALA A 286 32.52 -3.21 -38.29
C ALA A 286 33.64 -3.40 -37.26
N SER A 287 34.91 -3.29 -37.68
CA SER A 287 36.07 -3.45 -36.80
C SER A 287 36.11 -2.41 -35.68
N GLN A 288 35.72 -1.16 -35.93
CA GLN A 288 35.65 -0.13 -34.88
C GLN A 288 34.52 -0.41 -33.86
N GLN A 289 33.35 -0.81 -34.34
CA GLN A 289 32.22 -1.14 -33.47
C GLN A 289 32.49 -2.40 -32.65
N ALA A 290 33.13 -3.42 -33.24
CA ALA A 290 33.57 -4.61 -32.54
C ALA A 290 34.59 -4.29 -31.44
N ARG A 291 35.52 -3.35 -31.66
CA ARG A 291 36.43 -2.87 -30.61
C ARG A 291 35.67 -2.20 -29.48
N ARG A 292 34.69 -1.34 -29.79
CA ARG A 292 33.82 -0.72 -28.76
C ARG A 292 33.11 -1.77 -27.92
N PHE A 293 32.54 -2.78 -28.56
CA PHE A 293 31.89 -3.90 -27.87
C PHE A 293 32.88 -4.67 -26.99
N ALA A 294 34.10 -4.95 -27.47
CA ALA A 294 35.12 -5.65 -26.71
C ALA A 294 35.63 -4.87 -25.49
N HIS A 295 35.60 -3.53 -25.53
CA HIS A 295 36.07 -2.68 -24.45
C HIS A 295 34.99 -2.23 -23.45
N SER A 296 33.70 -2.31 -23.81
CA SER A 296 32.60 -1.99 -22.90
C SER A 296 32.04 -3.26 -22.27
N THR A 297 32.35 -3.45 -20.99
CA THR A 297 31.84 -4.55 -20.18
C THR A 297 30.31 -4.57 -20.07
N GLU A 298 29.67 -3.40 -20.17
CA GLU A 298 28.22 -3.25 -20.11
C GLU A 298 27.56 -3.75 -21.40
N LEU A 299 28.13 -3.42 -22.57
CA LEU A 299 27.61 -3.93 -23.85
C LEU A 299 27.75 -5.44 -23.95
N GLN A 300 28.81 -6.01 -23.38
CA GLN A 300 29.00 -7.45 -23.35
C GLN A 300 27.84 -8.19 -22.67
N LEU A 301 27.19 -7.58 -21.68
CA LEU A 301 26.05 -8.17 -20.97
C LEU A 301 24.91 -8.58 -21.93
N VAL A 302 24.75 -7.88 -23.06
CA VAL A 302 23.71 -8.18 -24.06
C VAL A 302 23.93 -9.53 -24.75
N LEU A 303 25.17 -9.99 -24.88
CA LEU A 303 25.49 -11.28 -25.50
C LEU A 303 25.87 -12.37 -24.49
N MET A 304 25.96 -12.03 -23.20
CA MET A 304 26.30 -12.98 -22.14
C MET A 304 25.10 -13.84 -21.76
N ALA A 305 25.36 -15.09 -21.35
CA ALA A 305 24.28 -15.93 -20.82
C ALA A 305 23.83 -15.44 -19.44
N GLU A 306 22.55 -15.64 -19.10
CA GLU A 306 21.95 -15.16 -17.84
C GLU A 306 22.73 -15.63 -16.59
N GLU A 307 23.21 -16.88 -16.61
CA GLU A 307 24.03 -17.45 -15.55
C GLU A 307 25.40 -16.78 -15.41
N GLU A 308 26.01 -16.37 -16.52
CA GLU A 308 27.32 -15.72 -16.53
C GLU A 308 27.22 -14.30 -15.97
N VAL A 309 26.15 -13.58 -16.33
CA VAL A 309 25.83 -12.27 -15.74
C VAL A 309 25.64 -12.39 -14.23
N GLY A 310 24.93 -13.44 -13.79
CA GLY A 310 24.73 -13.75 -12.36
C GLY A 310 26.02 -14.06 -11.58
N ARG A 311 27.08 -14.53 -12.26
CA ARG A 311 28.39 -14.89 -11.65
C ARG A 311 29.42 -13.77 -11.68
N LEU A 312 29.08 -12.59 -12.22
CA LEU A 312 30.02 -11.47 -12.27
C LEU A 312 30.44 -11.01 -10.87
N SER A 313 31.73 -10.72 -10.71
CA SER A 313 32.28 -10.28 -9.43
C SER A 313 31.80 -8.88 -9.05
N HIS A 314 31.74 -8.60 -7.74
CA HIS A 314 31.37 -7.29 -7.23
C HIS A 314 32.21 -6.14 -7.82
N GLY A 315 33.53 -6.35 -7.95
CA GLY A 315 34.43 -5.37 -8.55
C GLY A 315 34.09 -5.06 -10.01
N ARG A 316 33.62 -6.04 -10.78
CA ARG A 316 33.19 -5.82 -12.17
C ARG A 316 31.91 -5.00 -12.23
N TRP A 317 30.94 -5.23 -11.34
CA TRP A 317 29.74 -4.40 -11.23
C TRP A 317 30.04 -2.95 -10.83
N LEU A 318 30.98 -2.72 -9.91
CA LEU A 318 31.39 -1.36 -9.53
C LEU A 318 32.09 -0.59 -10.65
N ALA A 319 32.77 -1.30 -11.55
CA ALA A 319 33.42 -0.69 -12.71
C ALA A 319 32.43 -0.36 -13.84
N MET A 320 31.20 -0.88 -13.79
CA MET A 320 30.21 -0.61 -14.82
C MET A 320 29.64 0.80 -14.69
N GLY A 321 29.47 1.45 -15.84
CA GLY A 321 28.85 2.75 -15.96
C GLY A 321 27.87 2.81 -17.11
N THR A 322 27.04 3.86 -17.10
CA THR A 322 26.07 4.09 -18.18
C THR A 322 26.60 5.06 -19.24
N SER A 323 27.86 5.48 -19.13
CA SER A 323 28.51 6.45 -20.02
C SER A 323 28.87 5.80 -21.34
N GLY A 324 28.48 6.43 -22.46
CA GLY A 324 28.78 5.92 -23.81
C GLY A 324 27.83 4.82 -24.30
N LEU A 325 26.83 4.43 -23.51
CA LEU A 325 25.70 3.62 -23.96
C LEU A 325 24.68 4.51 -24.67
N ARG A 326 24.12 4.01 -25.79
CA ARG A 326 22.98 4.60 -26.48
C ARG A 326 21.68 4.19 -25.78
N GLY A 327 20.59 4.90 -26.05
CA GLY A 327 19.31 4.63 -25.39
C GLY A 327 18.80 3.20 -25.54
N GLU A 328 18.87 2.63 -26.75
CA GLU A 328 18.50 1.23 -26.98
C GLU A 328 19.44 0.24 -26.29
N GLU A 329 20.73 0.56 -26.21
CA GLU A 329 21.72 -0.28 -25.52
C GLU A 329 21.49 -0.26 -24.01
N MET A 330 21.12 0.87 -23.42
CA MET A 330 20.75 0.94 -22.00
C MET A 330 19.54 0.06 -21.69
N ARG A 331 18.51 0.10 -22.54
CA ARG A 331 17.31 -0.75 -22.41
C ARG A 331 17.65 -2.24 -22.55
N ALA A 332 18.50 -2.60 -23.51
CA ALA A 332 19.00 -3.96 -23.71
C ALA A 332 19.79 -4.45 -22.49
N VAL A 333 20.74 -3.65 -22.00
CA VAL A 333 21.54 -3.98 -20.82
C VAL A 333 20.66 -4.13 -19.59
N LEU A 334 19.69 -3.22 -19.38
CA LEU A 334 18.75 -3.33 -18.27
C LEU A 334 17.99 -4.66 -18.33
N HIS A 335 17.46 -5.05 -19.49
CA HIS A 335 16.78 -6.34 -19.67
C HIS A 335 17.68 -7.52 -19.29
N ALA A 336 18.90 -7.57 -19.84
CA ALA A 336 19.88 -8.64 -19.56
C ALA A 336 20.19 -8.78 -18.06
N VAL A 337 20.40 -7.66 -17.36
CA VAL A 337 20.66 -7.67 -15.92
C VAL A 337 19.43 -8.11 -15.14
N THR A 338 18.23 -7.61 -15.48
CA THR A 338 16.99 -7.95 -14.75
C THR A 338 16.54 -9.40 -14.90
N ARG A 339 16.91 -10.06 -16.00
CA ARG A 339 16.66 -11.50 -16.19
C ARG A 339 17.68 -12.39 -15.50
N SER A 340 18.87 -11.87 -15.28
CA SER A 340 19.91 -12.61 -14.55
C SER A 340 19.56 -12.77 -13.07
N SER A 341 20.15 -13.78 -12.43
CA SER A 341 20.08 -13.95 -10.98
C SER A 341 21.06 -13.04 -10.21
N ALA A 342 21.62 -12.01 -10.85
CA ALA A 342 22.57 -11.10 -10.22
C ALA A 342 21.89 -10.30 -9.10
N SER A 343 22.52 -10.25 -7.94
CA SER A 343 21.99 -9.54 -6.77
C SER A 343 23.11 -8.85 -5.98
N GLY A 344 22.73 -7.85 -5.19
CA GLY A 344 23.65 -7.08 -4.35
C GLY A 344 23.61 -5.59 -4.62
N VAL A 345 24.23 -4.81 -3.72
CA VAL A 345 24.15 -3.35 -3.70
C VAL A 345 24.71 -2.71 -4.99
N ALA A 346 25.81 -3.23 -5.53
CA ALA A 346 26.39 -2.71 -6.77
C ALA A 346 25.48 -2.96 -7.98
N VAL A 347 24.86 -4.15 -8.07
CA VAL A 347 23.88 -4.48 -9.12
C VAL A 347 22.67 -3.55 -9.02
N ALA A 348 22.11 -3.41 -7.81
CA ALA A 348 20.97 -2.54 -7.58
C ALA A 348 21.28 -1.08 -7.94
N SER A 349 22.45 -0.56 -7.55
CA SER A 349 22.91 0.78 -7.92
C SER A 349 23.02 0.95 -9.44
N PHE A 350 23.60 -0.02 -10.14
CA PHE A 350 23.71 0.03 -11.60
C PHE A 350 22.34 -0.04 -12.30
N VAL A 351 21.44 -0.91 -11.82
CA VAL A 351 20.06 -1.01 -12.32
C VAL A 351 19.29 0.30 -12.11
N GLU A 352 19.42 0.94 -10.95
CA GLU A 352 18.79 2.24 -10.69
C GLU A 352 19.35 3.35 -11.58
N GLN A 353 20.67 3.37 -11.83
CA GLN A 353 21.26 4.31 -12.79
C GLN A 353 20.72 4.11 -14.21
N LEU A 354 20.54 2.86 -14.65
CA LEU A 354 19.95 2.53 -15.94
C LEU A 354 18.48 2.99 -16.00
N ARG A 355 17.67 2.66 -14.99
CA ARG A 355 16.26 3.05 -14.91
C ARG A 355 16.09 4.56 -14.98
N HIS A 356 16.83 5.30 -14.16
CA HIS A 356 16.76 6.75 -14.12
C HIS A 356 17.11 7.39 -15.47
N LYS A 357 18.11 6.86 -16.18
CA LYS A 357 18.46 7.34 -17.52
C LYS A 357 17.45 6.94 -18.58
N ILE A 358 16.87 5.74 -18.48
CA ILE A 358 15.87 5.25 -19.44
C ILE A 358 14.56 6.02 -19.33
N GLU A 359 14.16 6.41 -18.12
CA GLU A 359 12.99 7.25 -17.88
C GLU A 359 13.12 8.63 -18.55
N ALA A 360 14.34 9.15 -18.66
CA ALA A 360 14.63 10.40 -19.37
C ALA A 360 14.74 10.25 -20.91
N LEU A 361 14.66 9.03 -21.46
CA LEU A 361 14.72 8.80 -22.90
C LEU A 361 13.32 8.88 -23.54
N PRO A 362 13.22 9.35 -24.80
CA PRO A 362 11.96 9.26 -25.54
C PRO A 362 11.51 7.78 -25.65
N PRO A 363 10.20 7.53 -25.75
CA PRO A 363 9.67 6.18 -25.96
C PRO A 363 10.30 5.54 -27.20
N SER A 364 10.65 4.25 -27.13
CA SER A 364 11.25 3.52 -28.26
C SER A 364 10.38 3.68 -29.51
N PRO A 365 10.97 3.88 -30.70
CA PRO A 365 10.18 3.92 -31.92
C PRO A 365 9.37 2.62 -32.06
N PRO A 366 8.09 2.70 -32.51
CA PRO A 366 7.23 1.54 -32.68
C PRO A 366 7.88 0.55 -33.68
N PRO A 367 7.65 -0.76 -33.50
CA PRO A 367 8.14 -1.75 -34.46
C PRO A 367 7.63 -1.41 -35.87
N PRO A 368 8.44 -1.64 -36.92
CA PRO A 368 8.01 -1.40 -38.29
C PRO A 368 6.72 -2.21 -38.57
N PRO A 369 5.75 -1.64 -39.31
CA PRO A 369 4.53 -2.36 -39.63
C PRO A 369 4.86 -3.67 -40.35
N PRO A 370 4.09 -4.74 -40.12
CA PRO A 370 4.29 -6.00 -40.81
C PRO A 370 4.25 -5.76 -42.33
N PRO A 371 5.10 -6.46 -43.11
CA PRO A 371 5.11 -6.30 -44.56
C PRO A 371 3.71 -6.59 -45.13
N PRO A 372 3.25 -5.82 -46.13
CA PRO A 372 1.95 -6.07 -46.75
C PRO A 372 1.93 -7.50 -47.32
N PRO A 373 0.78 -8.19 -47.24
CA PRO A 373 0.64 -9.52 -47.83
C PRO A 373 0.96 -9.45 -49.34
N PRO A 374 1.57 -10.50 -49.91
CA PRO A 374 1.85 -10.54 -51.34
C PRO A 374 0.55 -10.38 -52.15
N PRO A 375 0.59 -9.70 -53.30
CA PRO A 375 -0.58 -9.58 -54.17
C PRO A 375 -1.04 -10.98 -54.60
N GLN A 376 -2.34 -11.25 -54.46
CA GLN A 376 -2.98 -12.50 -54.89
C GLN A 376 -3.12 -12.58 -56.40
#